data_AF-A0A2J8M140-F1
#
_entry.id   AF-A0A2J8M140-F1
#
_cell.length_a   1.000
_cell.length_b   1.000
_cell.length_c   1.000
_cell.angle_alpha   90.00
_cell.angle_beta   90.00
_cell.angle_gamma   90.00
#
_symmetry.space_group_name_H-M   'P 1'
#
loop_
_entity.id
_entity.type
_entity.pdbx_description
1 polymer ?
#
loop_
_entity_poly.entity_id
_entity_poly.type
_entity_poly.pdbx_seq_one_letter_code
_entity_poly.pdbx_strand_id
1 'polypeptide(L)'
;MPVPWFLLSLALGRSPVVLSLERLVGSQDATHCSPGLSCHLWDSDILCLPGDIVPAPGPVLAPTHLQTELVLRCQKETDCDLCLRVAVHLAVHGEQVIL
;
A
#
# COMPACT_ATOMS: atom_id res chain seq x y z
N MET A 1 -34.82 40.94 -16.68
CA MET A 1 -34.48 40.73 -15.26
C MET A 1 -33.30 39.76 -15.20
N PRO A 2 -32.11 40.16 -14.71
CA PRO A 2 -30.95 39.27 -14.67
C PRO A 2 -31.06 38.31 -13.50
N VAL A 3 -31.02 37.00 -13.77
CA VAL A 3 -31.02 35.96 -12.74
C VAL A 3 -29.76 36.14 -11.89
N PRO A 4 -29.85 36.22 -10.55
CA PRO A 4 -28.69 36.36 -9.70
C PRO A 4 -27.74 35.17 -9.86
N TRP A 5 -26.53 35.43 -10.36
CA TRP A 5 -25.42 34.47 -10.53
C TRP A 5 -25.16 33.61 -9.28
N PHE A 6 -25.49 34.12 -8.09
CA PHE A 6 -25.30 33.43 -6.81
C PHE A 6 -25.93 32.03 -6.74
N LEU A 7 -26.95 31.73 -7.54
CA LEU A 7 -27.56 30.40 -7.59
C LEU A 7 -26.73 29.36 -8.37
N LEU A 8 -25.87 29.78 -9.30
CA LEU A 8 -25.00 28.86 -10.05
C LEU A 8 -23.87 28.29 -9.17
N SER A 9 -23.37 29.06 -8.21
CA SER A 9 -22.31 28.63 -7.29
C SER A 9 -22.77 27.51 -6.34
N LEU A 10 -24.07 27.46 -6.01
CA LEU A 10 -24.65 26.43 -5.14
C LEU A 10 -24.92 25.11 -5.87
N ALA A 11 -25.04 25.15 -7.21
CA ALA A 11 -25.25 23.95 -8.02
C ALA A 11 -23.95 23.16 -8.27
N LEU A 12 -22.77 23.81 -8.19
CA LEU A 12 -21.48 23.12 -8.19
C LEU A 12 -21.14 22.64 -6.78
N GLY A 13 -21.97 21.74 -6.26
CA GLY A 13 -21.68 20.96 -5.06
C GLY A 13 -20.44 20.10 -5.30
N ARG A 14 -19.26 20.69 -5.12
CA ARG A 14 -18.05 19.92 -4.85
C ARG A 14 -18.22 19.37 -3.44
N SER A 15 -18.75 18.16 -3.32
CA SER A 15 -18.48 17.35 -2.14
C SER A 15 -16.97 17.21 -2.05
N PRO A 16 -16.29 17.80 -1.05
CA PRO A 16 -14.95 17.35 -0.76
C PRO A 16 -15.10 15.89 -0.36
N VAL A 17 -14.56 14.97 -1.16
CA VAL A 17 -14.46 13.57 -0.76
C VAL A 17 -13.52 13.57 0.44
N VAL A 18 -14.08 13.56 1.64
CA VAL A 18 -13.31 13.42 2.88
C VAL A 18 -12.92 11.95 2.95
N LEU A 19 -11.72 11.63 2.46
CA LEU A 19 -11.12 10.31 2.63
C LEU A 19 -10.69 10.20 4.10
N SER A 20 -11.39 9.37 4.87
CA SER A 20 -10.99 9.02 6.24
C SER A 20 -9.82 8.02 6.15
N LEU A 21 -8.61 8.56 6.00
CA LEU A 21 -7.40 7.76 5.87
C LEU A 21 -6.91 7.32 7.26
N GLU A 22 -6.40 6.10 7.36
CA GLU A 22 -5.71 5.66 8.56
C GLU A 22 -4.49 6.56 8.81
N ARG A 23 -4.29 6.96 10.06
CA ARG A 23 -3.19 7.82 10.48
C ARG A 23 -2.09 7.01 11.15
N LEU A 24 -0.90 7.02 10.56
CA LEU A 24 0.29 6.39 11.11
C LEU A 24 1.21 7.43 11.74
N VAL A 25 1.62 7.15 12.98
CA VAL A 25 2.57 7.98 13.74
C VAL A 25 3.96 7.36 13.59
N GLY A 26 4.90 8.14 13.05
CA GLY A 26 6.30 7.72 12.91
C GLY A 26 6.88 8.05 11.53
N SER A 27 8.16 8.44 11.52
CA SER A 27 8.89 8.82 10.31
C SER A 27 9.60 7.66 9.61
N GLN A 28 9.74 6.49 10.26
CA GLN A 28 10.52 5.36 9.76
C GLN A 28 9.67 4.29 9.11
N ASP A 29 10.15 3.75 7.99
CA ASP A 29 9.44 2.70 7.26
C ASP A 29 9.41 1.42 8.08
N ALA A 30 8.28 0.72 8.01
CA ALA A 30 8.05 -0.48 8.80
C ALA A 30 7.35 -1.54 7.96
N THR A 31 7.68 -2.80 8.21
CA THR A 31 6.96 -3.95 7.66
C THR A 31 6.04 -4.53 8.72
N HIS A 32 4.84 -4.91 8.31
CA HIS A 32 3.92 -5.69 9.12
C HIS A 32 3.72 -7.08 8.49
N CYS A 33 3.65 -8.10 9.33
CA CYS A 33 3.49 -9.49 8.89
C CYS A 33 2.17 -10.05 9.41
N SER A 34 1.58 -10.96 8.65
CA SER A 34 0.52 -11.82 9.17
C SER A 34 1.07 -12.73 10.28
N PRO A 35 0.23 -13.19 11.21
CA PRO A 35 0.64 -14.12 12.25
C PRO A 35 1.38 -15.36 11.68
N GLY A 36 2.47 -15.77 12.34
CA GLY A 36 3.28 -16.91 11.94
C GLY A 36 4.40 -16.60 10.94
N LEU A 37 4.48 -15.37 10.42
CA LEU A 37 5.59 -14.90 9.59
C LEU A 37 6.46 -13.89 10.34
N SER A 38 7.75 -13.89 10.03
CA SER A 38 8.67 -12.81 10.37
C SER A 38 9.09 -12.12 9.07
N CYS A 39 9.09 -10.79 9.08
CA CYS A 39 9.51 -9.96 7.95
C CYS A 39 10.56 -8.97 8.43
N HIS A 40 11.46 -8.63 7.54
CA HIS A 40 12.52 -7.67 7.79
C HIS A 40 12.55 -6.68 6.62
N LEU A 41 12.43 -5.40 6.92
CA LEU A 41 12.64 -4.35 5.93
C LEU A 41 14.14 -4.11 5.77
N TRP A 42 14.65 -4.31 4.56
CA TRP A 42 16.03 -3.98 4.24
C TRP A 42 16.08 -2.49 3.88
N ASP A 43 16.58 -1.67 4.81
CA ASP A 43 16.59 -0.19 4.78
C ASP A 43 17.64 0.41 3.83
N SER A 44 17.83 -0.18 2.65
CA SER A 44 18.80 0.31 1.66
C SER A 44 18.25 0.18 0.25
N ASP A 45 18.59 1.14 -0.61
CA ASP A 45 18.32 1.13 -2.05
C ASP A 45 19.02 -0.07 -2.72
N ILE A 46 18.40 -1.24 -2.63
CA ILE A 46 18.83 -2.46 -3.29
C ILE A 46 18.47 -2.38 -4.78
N LEU A 47 19.38 -2.81 -5.64
CA LEU A 47 19.12 -2.90 -7.07
C LEU A 47 18.19 -4.11 -7.33
N CYS A 48 16.89 -3.85 -7.44
CA CYS A 48 15.89 -4.86 -7.76
C CYS A 48 15.88 -5.16 -9.27
N LEU A 49 16.40 -6.33 -9.67
CA LEU A 49 16.28 -6.86 -11.03
C LEU A 49 15.34 -8.08 -11.03
N PRO A 50 14.38 -8.18 -11.97
CA PRO A 50 13.50 -9.35 -12.05
C PRO A 50 14.23 -10.68 -12.25
N GLY A 51 15.39 -10.65 -12.92
CA GLY A 51 16.13 -11.86 -13.29
C GLY A 51 15.36 -12.75 -14.27
N ASP A 52 15.90 -13.95 -14.51
CA ASP A 52 15.25 -14.99 -15.31
C ASP A 52 14.32 -15.84 -14.43
N ILE A 53 13.20 -16.30 -15.00
CA ILE A 53 12.31 -17.24 -14.33
C ILE A 53 12.94 -18.63 -14.38
N VAL A 54 13.28 -19.18 -13.21
CA VAL A 54 13.89 -20.51 -13.07
C VAL A 54 12.92 -21.53 -12.49
N PRO A 55 12.99 -22.82 -12.88
CA PRO A 55 12.22 -23.88 -12.24
C PRO A 55 12.52 -23.93 -10.73
N ALA A 56 11.46 -24.00 -9.92
CA ALA A 56 11.63 -24.08 -8.47
C ALA A 56 12.14 -25.48 -8.08
N PRO A 57 13.16 -25.59 -7.21
CA PRO A 57 13.67 -26.88 -6.74
C PRO A 57 12.74 -27.58 -5.74
N GLY A 58 11.60 -26.95 -5.38
CA GLY A 58 10.62 -27.43 -4.42
C GLY A 58 9.59 -26.33 -4.11
N PRO A 59 8.88 -26.44 -2.97
CA PRO A 59 7.94 -25.41 -2.54
C PRO A 59 8.64 -24.06 -2.27
N VAL A 60 8.11 -22.98 -2.85
CA VAL A 60 8.61 -21.61 -2.74
C VAL A 60 7.47 -20.65 -2.39
N LEU A 61 7.78 -19.54 -1.72
CA LEU A 61 6.83 -18.46 -1.51
C LEU A 61 6.72 -17.61 -2.78
N ALA A 62 5.50 -17.44 -3.27
CA ALA A 62 5.20 -16.64 -4.46
C ALA A 62 4.17 -15.54 -4.12
N PRO A 63 4.39 -14.30 -4.59
CA PRO A 63 3.36 -13.27 -4.56
C PRO A 63 2.16 -13.68 -5.43
N THR A 64 0.96 -13.58 -4.86
CA THR A 64 -0.30 -13.92 -5.53
C THR A 64 -1.10 -12.68 -5.90
N HIS A 65 -1.10 -11.67 -5.03
CA HIS A 65 -1.79 -10.41 -5.27
C HIS A 65 -1.18 -9.25 -4.48
N LEU A 66 -1.39 -8.05 -5.03
CA LEU A 66 -1.00 -6.78 -4.42
C LEU A 66 -2.26 -5.99 -4.08
N GLN A 67 -2.32 -5.50 -2.84
CA GLN A 67 -3.34 -4.57 -2.37
C GLN A 67 -2.67 -3.27 -1.96
N THR A 68 -3.28 -2.16 -2.35
CA THR A 68 -2.75 -0.82 -2.07
C THR A 68 -3.80 0.00 -1.36
N GLU A 69 -3.42 0.64 -0.26
CA GLU A 69 -4.28 1.52 0.52
C GLU A 69 -3.60 2.87 0.72
N LEU A 70 -4.36 3.96 0.62
CA LEU A 70 -3.86 5.28 0.97
C LEU A 70 -3.90 5.44 2.49
N VAL A 71 -2.81 5.92 3.06
CA VAL A 71 -2.69 6.21 4.49
C VAL A 71 -2.04 7.59 4.69
N LEU A 72 -2.31 8.23 5.82
CA LEU A 72 -1.62 9.45 6.21
C LEU A 72 -0.48 9.09 7.14
N ARG A 73 0.73 9.49 6.77
CA ARG A 73 1.90 9.37 7.63
C ARG A 73 2.23 10.73 8.22
N CYS A 74 2.24 10.84 9.54
CA CYS A 74 2.45 12.10 10.22
C CYS A 74 3.70 12.08 11.07
N GLN A 75 4.64 13.00 10.79
CA GLN A 75 5.82 13.21 11.64
C GLN A 75 5.46 14.03 12.88
N LYS A 76 4.53 14.98 12.73
CA LYS A 76 3.94 15.81 13.80
C LYS A 76 2.44 15.92 13.57
N GLU A 77 1.70 16.53 14.49
CA GLU A 77 0.24 16.60 14.42
C GLU A 77 -0.30 17.29 13.16
N THR A 78 0.44 18.24 12.60
CA THR A 78 0.01 19.01 11.42
C THR A 78 0.86 18.73 10.17
N ASP A 79 1.88 17.90 10.30
CA ASP A 79 2.86 17.63 9.24
C ASP A 79 2.72 16.18 8.81
N CYS A 80 1.93 15.98 7.75
CA CYS A 80 1.50 14.68 7.28
C CYS A 80 1.63 14.57 5.76
N ASP A 81 2.13 13.44 5.31
CA ASP A 81 2.22 13.07 3.91
C ASP A 81 1.20 11.99 3.55
N LEU A 82 0.72 12.01 2.30
CA LEU A 82 -0.02 10.90 1.74
C LEU A 82 0.97 9.79 1.37
N CYS A 83 0.80 8.62 1.99
CA CYS A 83 1.59 7.43 1.71
C CYS A 83 0.70 6.32 1.14
N LEU A 84 1.34 5.40 0.44
CA LEU A 84 0.69 4.22 -0.13
C LEU A 84 1.18 3.00 0.63
N ARG A 85 0.28 2.37 1.40
CA ARG A 85 0.53 1.10 2.09
C ARG A 85 0.33 -0.03 1.08
N VAL A 86 1.35 -0.86 0.92
CA VAL A 86 1.30 -2.03 0.04
C VAL A 86 1.22 -3.30 0.89
N ALA A 87 0.18 -4.10 0.67
CA ALA A 87 0.05 -5.45 1.20
C ALA A 87 0.36 -6.46 0.09
N VAL A 88 1.40 -7.27 0.30
CA VAL A 88 1.81 -8.35 -0.61
C VAL A 88 1.33 -9.67 -0.02
N HIS A 89 0.45 -10.34 -0.74
CA HIS A 89 -0.08 -11.62 -0.29
C HIS A 89 0.69 -12.76 -0.92
N LEU A 90 1.16 -13.67 -0.08
CA LEU A 90 2.03 -14.77 -0.45
C LEU A 90 1.27 -16.09 -0.36
N ALA A 91 1.58 -17.02 -1.26
CA ALA A 91 1.19 -18.42 -1.15
C ALA A 91 2.39 -19.33 -1.41
N VAL A 92 2.30 -20.58 -0.97
CA VAL A 92 3.29 -21.60 -1.31
C VAL A 92 2.94 -22.17 -2.68
N HIS A 93 3.87 -22.06 -3.62
CA HIS A 93 3.80 -22.58 -4.97
C HIS A 93 4.94 -23.58 -5.21
N GLY A 94 4.83 -24.41 -6.23
CA GLY A 94 5.82 -25.44 -6.54
C GLY A 94 5.40 -26.82 -6.04
N GLU A 95 5.82 -27.85 -6.76
CA GLU A 95 5.34 -29.21 -6.54
C GLU A 95 6.08 -29.88 -5.39
N GLN A 96 5.33 -30.51 -4.50
CA GLN A 96 5.86 -31.25 -3.37
C GLN A 96 6.17 -32.66 -3.86
N VAL A 97 7.42 -32.92 -4.26
CA VAL A 97 7.87 -34.27 -4.60
C VAL A 97 7.96 -35.06 -3.30
N ILE A 98 6.86 -35.72 -2.92
CA ILE A 98 6.84 -36.72 -1.87
C ILE A 98 7.48 -37.98 -2.48
N LEU A 99 8.74 -38.25 -2.11
CA LEU A 99 9.42 -39.51 -2.42
C LEU A 99 9.00 -40.62 -1.46
#